data_AF-A0AA86UVG8-F1
#
_entry.id   AF-A0AA86UVG8-F1
#
_cell.length_a   1.000
_cell.length_b   1.000
_cell.length_c   1.000
_cell.angle_alpha   90.00
_cell.angle_beta   90.00
_cell.angle_gamma   90.00
#
_symmetry.space_group_name_H-M   'P 1'
#
loop_
_entity.id
_entity.type
_entity.pdbx_description
1 polymer ?
#
loop_
_entity_poly.entity_id
_entity_poly.type
_entity_poly.pdbx_seq_one_letter_code
_entity_poly.pdbx_strand_id
1 'polypeptide(L)'
;MLNHSNVCWAAYALNKTRLLKEEHPVNSLGQQITDRQEFVLSFLPLAHIYMRSLQGVQICDGGALGYIHGSTNTLLADVQELRITAFILVPRIIQKVYDGISTKLERSSFLKQALFKKAYAARLKMFKAELIKIQKQFLTSYNNKTTPKPLQFVNQTRLNYQKTTNLVFNQFPKMLGGRCRIAVTGSAPLSQTHGEFMSICFNLHLIEGFGMTETSAHGTVQRNNTVNYGQIGEGVEGNTKLRIQSVPEMGYNISDEKVLDIGGQQVKTVCPRGELLIKGPSVFQGYYKDEAKTKESFVDGYFTTGDIAEFNPVTKEVKLIDRKRGIVKLSQGEFISINQIEDAISKSRFVEAVFLYANRYHAFTLAVVVPNVQYCTQKGFKSDENLAQSAAAIKMITEDIKKTCKQYQLKSFEIPKVILIENEPWTPENGLLTPALKIKRPACKDKYEQILISIIKKLEKIEGNDVGVFAEQVIKTLEEGSNLSEVESVTSGQSGLR
;
A
#
# COMPACT_ATOMS: atom_id res chain seq x y z
N MET A 1 -0.03 24.01 20.31
CA MET A 1 0.39 22.81 21.07
C MET A 1 -0.53 21.67 20.69
N LEU A 2 -0.02 20.46 20.49
CA LEU A 2 -0.88 19.25 20.43
C LEU A 2 -1.65 19.24 21.74
N ASN A 3 -2.97 19.21 21.68
CA ASN A 3 -3.73 18.82 22.86
C ASN A 3 -4.11 17.34 22.69
N HIS A 4 -4.08 16.63 23.81
CA HIS A 4 -4.56 15.26 23.91
C HIS A 4 -6.01 15.13 23.42
N SER A 5 -6.80 16.21 23.55
CA SER A 5 -8.22 16.25 23.23
C SER A 5 -8.55 16.10 21.74
N ASN A 6 -7.72 16.54 20.80
CA ASN A 6 -8.05 16.47 19.36
C ASN A 6 -7.88 15.07 18.76
N VAL A 7 -6.80 14.38 19.14
CA VAL A 7 -6.54 12.98 18.74
C VAL A 7 -7.55 12.04 19.37
N CYS A 8 -7.85 12.26 20.66
CA CYS A 8 -8.94 11.56 21.32
C CYS A 8 -10.28 11.90 20.67
N TRP A 9 -10.58 13.13 20.25
CA TRP A 9 -11.89 13.45 19.64
C TRP A 9 -12.17 12.68 18.35
N ALA A 10 -11.19 12.55 17.45
CA ALA A 10 -11.37 11.79 16.20
C ALA A 10 -11.58 10.29 16.46
N ALA A 11 -10.86 9.71 17.43
CA ALA A 11 -11.02 8.32 17.85
C ALA A 11 -12.31 8.09 18.67
N TYR A 12 -12.60 9.00 19.60
CA TYR A 12 -13.82 9.08 20.41
C TYR A 12 -15.08 9.19 19.56
N ALA A 13 -15.05 9.94 18.45
CA ALA A 13 -16.16 10.01 17.50
C ALA A 13 -16.43 8.65 16.83
N LEU A 14 -15.38 7.87 16.53
CA LEU A 14 -15.50 6.50 16.01
C LEU A 14 -15.97 5.49 17.08
N ASN A 15 -15.63 5.74 18.34
CA ASN A 15 -15.95 4.87 19.48
C ASN A 15 -17.37 5.09 20.02
N LYS A 16 -17.78 6.30 20.40
CA LYS A 16 -19.08 6.51 21.07
C LYS A 16 -20.31 6.35 20.19
N THR A 17 -20.25 6.73 18.92
CA THR A 17 -21.46 6.78 18.06
C THR A 17 -21.73 5.48 17.31
N ARG A 18 -20.74 4.60 17.16
CA ARG A 18 -20.82 3.43 16.27
C ARG A 18 -20.61 2.08 16.94
N LEU A 19 -19.98 2.06 18.11
CA LEU A 19 -19.82 0.81 18.84
C LEU A 19 -21.16 0.44 19.50
N LEU A 20 -21.67 -0.74 19.16
CA LEU A 20 -22.89 -1.24 19.78
C LEU A 20 -22.60 -1.52 21.26
N LYS A 21 -23.66 -1.38 22.04
CA LYS A 21 -23.61 -1.77 23.44
C LYS A 21 -23.58 -3.31 23.52
N GLU A 22 -22.62 -3.85 24.25
CA GLU A 22 -22.60 -5.26 24.65
C GLU A 22 -23.61 -5.45 25.79
N GLU A 23 -24.63 -6.29 25.55
CA GLU A 23 -25.67 -6.58 26.54
C GLU A 23 -25.09 -7.36 27.74
N HIS A 24 -24.05 -8.17 27.49
CA HIS A 24 -23.33 -8.97 28.47
C HIS A 24 -21.83 -8.71 28.36
N PRO A 25 -21.32 -7.62 28.94
CA PRO A 25 -19.93 -7.20 28.79
C PRO A 25 -19.01 -8.06 29.67
N VAL A 26 -18.85 -9.33 29.30
CA VAL A 26 -17.97 -10.29 29.94
C VAL A 26 -17.18 -11.01 28.84
N ASN A 27 -15.85 -11.08 28.95
CA ASN A 27 -15.03 -11.79 27.97
C ASN A 27 -15.01 -13.31 28.21
N SER A 28 -14.33 -14.07 27.34
CA SER A 28 -14.21 -15.53 27.44
C SER A 28 -13.54 -16.02 28.73
N LEU A 29 -12.87 -15.13 29.47
CA LEU A 29 -12.22 -15.40 30.76
C LEU A 29 -13.07 -14.99 31.97
N GLY A 30 -14.31 -14.52 31.76
CA GLY A 30 -15.19 -14.08 32.85
C GLY A 30 -14.93 -12.66 33.36
N GLN A 31 -14.09 -11.86 32.69
CA GLN A 31 -13.74 -10.51 33.13
C GLN A 31 -14.79 -9.50 32.64
N GLN A 32 -15.21 -8.58 33.54
CA GLN A 32 -16.12 -7.50 33.21
C GLN A 32 -15.42 -6.46 32.32
N ILE A 33 -16.03 -6.14 31.17
CA ILE A 33 -15.55 -5.11 30.22
C ILE A 33 -16.52 -3.92 30.21
N THR A 34 -16.15 -2.82 29.54
CA THR A 34 -17.11 -1.72 29.35
C THR A 34 -18.23 -2.16 28.39
N ASP A 35 -19.42 -1.59 28.55
CA ASP A 35 -20.56 -1.89 27.69
C ASP A 35 -20.33 -1.40 26.24
N ARG A 36 -19.34 -0.55 25.99
CA ARG A 36 -18.85 -0.13 24.67
C ARG A 36 -17.32 -0.15 24.63
N GLN A 37 -16.77 -1.34 24.82
CA GLN A 37 -15.32 -1.58 24.79
C GLN A 37 -14.81 -1.78 23.36
N GLU A 38 -13.89 -0.93 22.91
CA GLU A 38 -13.16 -1.12 21.64
C GLU A 38 -12.10 -2.23 21.81
N PHE A 39 -11.96 -3.14 20.86
CA PHE A 39 -10.96 -4.21 20.86
C PHE A 39 -10.14 -4.15 19.58
N VAL A 40 -8.83 -4.03 19.74
CA VAL A 40 -7.89 -3.89 18.64
C VAL A 40 -6.68 -4.78 18.88
N LEU A 41 -6.13 -5.34 17.81
CA LEU A 41 -4.94 -6.19 17.88
C LEU A 41 -3.67 -5.37 17.57
N SER A 42 -2.69 -5.46 18.46
CA SER A 42 -1.34 -4.91 18.28
C SER A 42 -0.43 -5.98 17.66
N PHE A 43 -0.09 -5.79 16.38
CA PHE A 43 0.76 -6.73 15.63
C PHE A 43 2.04 -6.11 15.06
N LEU A 44 2.17 -4.79 15.15
CA LEU A 44 3.35 -4.04 14.73
C LEU A 44 4.24 -3.75 15.95
N PRO A 45 5.57 -3.73 15.81
CA PRO A 45 6.45 -3.40 16.93
C PRO A 45 6.20 -1.98 17.48
N LEU A 46 6.33 -1.80 18.80
CA LEU A 46 6.17 -0.49 19.45
C LEU A 46 7.25 0.54 19.04
N ALA A 47 8.36 0.07 18.46
CA ALA A 47 9.34 0.94 17.82
C ALA A 47 8.76 1.70 16.60
N HIS A 48 7.68 1.19 15.99
CA HIS A 48 7.02 1.83 14.86
C HIS A 48 5.93 2.80 15.33
N ILE A 49 6.05 4.08 14.95
CA ILE A 49 5.17 5.17 15.42
C ILE A 49 3.67 4.89 15.19
N TYR A 50 3.31 4.26 14.07
CA TYR A 50 1.90 3.98 13.75
C TYR A 50 1.20 3.15 14.83
N MET A 51 1.84 2.07 15.29
CA MET A 51 1.25 1.24 16.34
C MET A 51 1.31 1.94 17.69
N ARG A 52 2.42 2.60 18.00
CA ARG A 52 2.58 3.34 19.26
C ARG A 52 1.50 4.41 19.43
N SER A 53 1.23 5.19 18.38
CA SER A 53 0.19 6.22 18.39
C SER A 53 -1.20 5.62 18.55
N LEU A 54 -1.54 4.58 17.77
CA LEU A 54 -2.86 3.94 17.85
C LEU A 54 -3.08 3.20 19.18
N GLN A 55 -2.04 2.58 19.74
CA GLN A 55 -2.10 1.99 21.07
C GLN A 55 -2.39 3.05 22.13
N GLY A 56 -1.70 4.21 22.06
CA GLY A 56 -1.97 5.35 22.93
C GLY A 56 -3.43 5.81 22.84
N VAL A 57 -3.96 5.95 21.63
CA VAL A 57 -5.38 6.27 21.40
C VAL A 57 -6.31 5.26 22.07
N GLN A 58 -6.08 3.97 21.88
CA GLN A 58 -6.90 2.93 22.50
C GLN A 58 -6.86 3.00 24.01
N ILE A 59 -5.69 3.21 24.62
CA ILE A 59 -5.56 3.34 26.08
C ILE A 59 -6.33 4.55 26.59
N CYS A 60 -6.27 5.69 25.89
CA CYS A 60 -6.95 6.93 26.29
C CYS A 60 -8.48 6.82 26.20
N ASP A 61 -8.97 6.08 25.20
CA ASP A 61 -10.41 5.82 25.01
C ASP A 61 -10.92 4.62 25.85
N GLY A 62 -10.06 4.02 26.67
CA GLY A 62 -10.40 2.87 27.51
C GLY A 62 -10.62 1.58 26.71
N GLY A 63 -10.04 1.45 25.52
CA GLY A 63 -10.05 0.26 24.66
C GLY A 63 -9.15 -0.87 25.15
N ALA A 64 -9.41 -2.09 24.65
CA ALA A 64 -8.69 -3.32 24.96
C ALA A 64 -7.75 -3.68 23.80
N LEU A 65 -6.51 -4.03 24.15
CA LEU A 65 -5.46 -4.36 23.19
C LEU A 65 -5.07 -5.83 23.35
N GLY A 66 -5.26 -6.62 22.30
CA GLY A 66 -4.62 -7.93 22.19
C GLY A 66 -3.24 -7.81 21.57
N TYR A 67 -2.37 -8.79 21.82
CA TYR A 67 -1.07 -8.90 21.18
C TYR A 67 -1.02 -10.20 20.39
N ILE A 68 -0.43 -10.16 19.19
CA ILE A 68 -0.35 -11.35 18.34
C ILE A 68 0.46 -12.46 19.00
N HIS A 69 0.08 -13.72 18.72
CA HIS A 69 0.93 -14.86 19.03
C HIS A 69 1.84 -15.18 17.85
N GLY A 70 3.17 -15.20 18.05
CA GLY A 70 4.12 -15.57 17.02
C GLY A 70 4.31 -14.50 15.93
N SER A 71 3.82 -14.76 14.72
CA SER A 71 4.12 -13.94 13.53
C SER A 71 2.86 -13.46 12.80
N THR A 72 3.02 -12.59 11.80
CA THR A 72 1.87 -12.09 11.00
C THR A 72 1.14 -13.18 10.21
N ASN A 73 1.66 -14.41 10.15
CA ASN A 73 1.00 -15.54 9.50
C ASN A 73 -0.19 -16.08 10.30
N THR A 74 -0.20 -15.91 11.62
CA THR A 74 -1.29 -16.32 12.53
C THR A 74 -2.27 -15.19 12.83
N LEU A 75 -2.03 -13.99 12.27
CA LEU A 75 -2.78 -12.77 12.54
C LEU A 75 -4.30 -12.93 12.43
N LEU A 76 -4.81 -13.63 11.42
CA LEU A 76 -6.26 -13.80 11.26
C LEU A 76 -6.88 -14.69 12.34
N ALA A 77 -6.14 -15.67 12.87
CA ALA A 77 -6.61 -16.50 13.97
C ALA A 77 -6.73 -15.66 15.26
N ASP A 78 -5.70 -14.86 15.57
CA ASP A 78 -5.72 -13.92 16.70
C ASP A 78 -6.87 -12.90 16.59
N VAL A 79 -7.05 -12.34 15.40
CA VAL A 79 -8.13 -11.39 15.10
C VAL A 79 -9.51 -12.03 15.32
N GLN A 80 -9.68 -13.28 14.88
CA GLN A 80 -10.93 -14.00 15.02
C GLN A 80 -11.23 -14.33 16.49
N GLU A 81 -10.21 -14.78 17.24
CA GLU A 81 -10.31 -15.12 18.67
C GLU A 81 -10.61 -13.88 19.53
N LEU A 82 -9.88 -12.80 19.31
CA LEU A 82 -10.07 -11.53 20.04
C LEU A 82 -11.41 -10.86 19.69
N ARG A 83 -12.02 -11.23 18.56
CA ARG A 83 -13.24 -10.62 18.02
C ARG A 83 -13.14 -9.11 17.99
N ILE A 84 -12.17 -8.60 17.23
CA ILE A 84 -11.88 -7.16 17.14
C ILE A 84 -13.10 -6.34 16.71
N THR A 85 -13.14 -5.08 17.12
CA THR A 85 -14.18 -4.10 16.73
C THR A 85 -13.66 -3.12 15.69
N ALA A 86 -12.34 -2.89 15.67
CA ALA A 86 -11.64 -2.17 14.61
C ALA A 86 -10.34 -2.88 14.22
N PHE A 87 -10.02 -2.84 12.93
CA PHE A 87 -8.85 -3.49 12.37
C PHE A 87 -7.80 -2.48 11.92
N ILE A 88 -6.71 -2.37 12.68
CA ILE A 88 -5.51 -1.64 12.24
C ILE A 88 -4.78 -2.53 11.24
N LEU A 89 -4.42 -1.98 10.08
CA LEU A 89 -3.87 -2.72 8.95
C LEU A 89 -2.69 -1.97 8.32
N VAL A 90 -1.93 -2.72 7.53
CA VAL A 90 -1.07 -2.18 6.48
C VAL A 90 -1.50 -2.79 5.14
N PRO A 91 -1.24 -2.14 3.99
CA PRO A 91 -1.72 -2.64 2.70
C PRO A 91 -1.28 -4.08 2.40
N ARG A 92 -0.11 -4.48 2.88
CA ARG A 92 0.39 -5.85 2.73
C ARG A 92 -0.50 -6.91 3.37
N ILE A 93 -1.08 -6.63 4.53
CA ILE A 93 -2.02 -7.55 5.18
C ILE A 93 -3.32 -7.64 4.38
N ILE A 94 -3.80 -6.51 3.84
CA ILE A 94 -4.97 -6.49 2.95
C ILE A 94 -4.73 -7.35 1.70
N GLN A 95 -3.55 -7.24 1.07
CA GLN A 95 -3.15 -8.07 -0.08
C GLN A 95 -3.16 -9.55 0.29
N LYS A 96 -2.53 -9.93 1.41
CA LYS A 96 -2.54 -11.34 1.89
C LYS A 96 -3.95 -11.87 2.10
N VAL A 97 -4.85 -11.08 2.68
CA VAL A 97 -6.27 -11.46 2.87
C VAL A 97 -6.96 -11.66 1.52
N TYR A 98 -6.77 -10.73 0.58
CA TYR A 98 -7.30 -10.82 -0.78
C TYR A 98 -6.81 -12.09 -1.50
N ASP A 99 -5.51 -12.35 -1.47
CA ASP A 99 -4.88 -13.49 -2.15
C ASP A 99 -5.33 -14.83 -1.54
N GLY A 100 -5.42 -14.90 -0.21
CA GLY A 100 -5.89 -16.09 0.49
C GLY A 100 -7.34 -16.44 0.14
N ILE A 101 -8.23 -15.44 0.11
CA ILE A 101 -9.64 -15.64 -0.28
C ILE A 101 -9.75 -15.99 -1.75
N SER A 102 -9.05 -15.27 -2.63
CA SER A 102 -9.08 -15.50 -4.08
C SER A 102 -8.60 -16.90 -4.44
N THR A 103 -7.52 -17.35 -3.80
CA THR A 103 -7.00 -18.73 -3.92
C THR A 103 -8.04 -19.76 -3.48
N LYS A 104 -8.68 -19.57 -2.32
CA LYS A 104 -9.71 -20.49 -1.82
C LYS A 104 -10.92 -20.55 -2.77
N LEU A 105 -11.27 -19.42 -3.38
CA LEU A 105 -12.34 -19.34 -4.36
C LEU A 105 -12.01 -20.09 -5.64
N GLU A 106 -10.80 -19.94 -6.19
CA GLU A 106 -10.38 -20.64 -7.41
C GLU A 106 -10.33 -22.16 -7.26
N ARG A 107 -10.02 -22.65 -6.06
CA ARG A 107 -10.07 -24.08 -5.73
C ARG A 107 -11.49 -24.61 -5.50
N SER A 108 -12.47 -23.73 -5.37
CA SER A 108 -13.86 -24.13 -5.13
C SER A 108 -14.56 -24.55 -6.42
N SER A 109 -15.69 -25.26 -6.31
CA SER A 109 -16.45 -25.71 -7.47
C SER A 109 -16.89 -24.54 -8.36
N PHE A 110 -17.04 -24.81 -9.66
CA PHE A 110 -17.47 -23.81 -10.65
C PHE A 110 -18.73 -23.05 -10.21
N LEU A 111 -19.69 -23.76 -9.60
CA LEU A 111 -20.91 -23.15 -9.05
C LEU A 111 -20.63 -22.14 -7.93
N LYS A 112 -19.71 -22.45 -6.99
CA LYS A 112 -19.32 -21.53 -5.92
C LYS A 112 -18.60 -20.29 -6.49
N GLN A 113 -17.74 -20.49 -7.49
CA GLN A 113 -17.08 -19.38 -8.18
C GLN A 113 -18.08 -18.46 -8.90
N ALA A 114 -19.00 -19.03 -9.66
CA ALA A 114 -20.04 -18.28 -10.37
C ALA A 114 -20.96 -17.52 -9.40
N LEU A 115 -21.35 -18.17 -8.29
CA LEU A 115 -22.16 -17.55 -7.26
C LEU A 115 -21.43 -16.38 -6.60
N PHE A 116 -20.15 -16.54 -6.24
CA PHE A 116 -19.35 -15.44 -5.69
C PHE A 116 -19.22 -14.28 -6.67
N LYS A 117 -18.85 -14.56 -7.92
CA LYS A 117 -18.70 -13.52 -8.96
C LYS A 117 -19.99 -12.73 -9.16
N LYS A 118 -21.13 -13.41 -9.24
CA LYS A 118 -22.45 -12.77 -9.37
C LYS A 118 -22.80 -11.93 -8.14
N ALA A 119 -22.61 -12.46 -6.94
CA ALA A 119 -22.91 -11.75 -5.69
C ALA A 119 -21.97 -10.55 -5.47
N TYR A 120 -20.68 -10.70 -5.76
CA TYR A 120 -19.69 -9.63 -5.68
C TYR A 120 -20.00 -8.52 -6.69
N ALA A 121 -20.32 -8.87 -7.94
CA ALA A 121 -20.71 -7.87 -8.95
C ALA A 121 -21.96 -7.07 -8.52
N ALA A 122 -22.95 -7.72 -7.89
CA ALA A 122 -24.12 -7.04 -7.35
C ALA A 122 -23.75 -6.05 -6.24
N ARG A 123 -22.90 -6.45 -5.27
CA ARG A 123 -22.42 -5.56 -4.21
C ARG A 123 -21.52 -4.43 -4.75
N LEU A 124 -20.65 -4.72 -5.72
CA LEU A 124 -19.79 -3.73 -6.37
C LEU A 124 -20.62 -2.66 -7.10
N LYS A 125 -21.70 -3.06 -7.79
CA LYS A 125 -22.62 -2.11 -8.43
C LYS A 125 -23.25 -1.16 -7.41
N MET A 126 -23.74 -1.69 -6.28
CA MET A 126 -24.29 -0.87 -5.20
C MET A 126 -23.22 0.05 -4.59
N PHE A 127 -22.03 -0.48 -4.34
CA PHE A 127 -20.90 0.28 -3.82
C PHE A 127 -20.57 1.46 -4.74
N LYS A 128 -20.39 1.22 -6.03
CA LYS A 128 -20.14 2.27 -7.05
C LYS A 128 -21.27 3.28 -7.19
N ALA A 129 -22.53 2.87 -7.01
CA ALA A 129 -23.65 3.81 -7.03
C ALA A 129 -23.56 4.81 -5.86
N GLU A 130 -23.15 4.35 -4.68
CA GLU A 130 -22.91 5.23 -3.52
C GLU A 130 -21.67 6.12 -3.73
N LEU A 131 -20.59 5.64 -4.37
CA LEU A 131 -19.45 6.48 -4.81
C LEU A 131 -19.95 7.68 -5.61
N ILE A 132 -20.75 7.40 -6.65
CA ILE A 132 -21.23 8.43 -7.58
C ILE A 132 -22.09 9.45 -6.83
N LYS A 133 -22.93 9.01 -5.89
CA LYS A 133 -23.76 9.90 -5.07
C LYS A 133 -22.90 10.85 -4.23
N ILE A 134 -21.86 10.33 -3.57
CA ILE A 134 -20.94 11.12 -2.75
C ILE A 134 -20.13 12.09 -3.62
N GLN A 135 -19.61 11.63 -4.76
CA GLN A 135 -18.90 12.47 -5.72
C GLN A 135 -19.77 13.62 -6.24
N LYS A 136 -21.04 13.36 -6.55
CA LYS A 136 -21.99 14.41 -6.95
C LYS A 136 -22.20 15.46 -5.85
N GLN A 137 -22.24 15.05 -4.58
CA GLN A 137 -22.34 15.99 -3.46
C GLN A 137 -21.10 16.89 -3.34
N PHE A 138 -19.90 16.32 -3.52
CA PHE A 138 -18.67 17.11 -3.60
C PHE A 138 -18.70 18.09 -4.76
N LEU A 139 -19.16 17.65 -5.93
CA LEU A 139 -19.27 18.50 -7.11
C LEU A 139 -20.28 19.64 -6.90
N THR A 140 -21.44 19.36 -6.32
CA THR A 140 -22.41 20.41 -5.94
C THR A 140 -21.79 21.42 -4.98
N SER A 141 -21.05 20.95 -3.97
CA SER A 141 -20.41 21.84 -3.00
C SER A 141 -19.31 22.68 -3.64
N TYR A 142 -18.52 22.08 -4.52
CA TYR A 142 -17.50 22.76 -5.30
C TYR A 142 -18.10 23.86 -6.20
N ASN A 143 -19.12 23.53 -6.99
CA ASN A 143 -19.79 24.48 -7.89
C ASN A 143 -20.44 25.63 -7.14
N ASN A 144 -21.05 25.35 -5.98
CA ASN A 144 -21.70 26.35 -5.15
C ASN A 144 -20.73 27.09 -4.22
N LYS A 145 -19.43 26.77 -4.25
CA LYS A 145 -18.40 27.30 -3.34
C LYS A 145 -18.79 27.14 -1.86
N THR A 146 -19.46 26.05 -1.52
CA THR A 146 -19.85 25.71 -0.15
C THR A 146 -18.93 24.63 0.42
N THR A 147 -18.92 24.51 1.75
CA THR A 147 -18.23 23.39 2.40
C THR A 147 -19.08 22.14 2.23
N PRO A 148 -18.52 21.01 1.76
CA PRO A 148 -19.23 19.74 1.72
C PRO A 148 -19.79 19.42 3.09
N LYS A 149 -21.11 19.13 3.16
CA LYS A 149 -21.72 18.74 4.43
C LYS A 149 -21.00 17.48 4.96
N PRO A 150 -20.68 17.43 6.27
CA PRO A 150 -20.24 16.19 6.88
C PRO A 150 -21.32 15.14 6.64
N LEU A 151 -21.00 14.02 5.98
CA LEU A 151 -22.01 12.98 5.76
C LEU A 151 -22.30 12.29 7.09
N GLN A 152 -23.56 12.36 7.52
CA GLN A 152 -24.03 11.77 8.78
C GLN A 152 -24.13 10.24 8.67
N PHE A 153 -23.77 9.53 9.74
CA PHE A 153 -23.98 8.08 9.85
C PHE A 153 -24.54 7.69 11.20
N VAL A 154 -25.34 6.63 11.19
CA VAL A 154 -26.00 6.06 12.37
C VAL A 154 -25.77 4.53 12.49
N ASN A 155 -25.11 3.88 11.49
CA ASN A 155 -25.10 2.41 11.36
C ASN A 155 -23.69 1.78 11.51
N GLN A 156 -23.65 0.54 12.01
CA GLN A 156 -22.42 -0.25 12.16
C GLN A 156 -21.85 -0.77 10.84
N THR A 157 -22.72 -1.19 9.93
CA THR A 157 -22.34 -1.68 8.59
C THR A 157 -22.16 -0.55 7.62
N ARG A 158 -21.26 -0.72 6.65
CA ARG A 158 -21.01 0.31 5.62
C ARG A 158 -22.23 0.53 4.72
N LEU A 159 -22.75 -0.55 4.13
CA LEU A 159 -23.90 -0.50 3.22
C LEU A 159 -24.92 -1.58 3.56
N ASN A 160 -26.20 -1.25 3.32
CA ASN A 160 -27.32 -2.19 3.40
C ASN A 160 -27.41 -2.97 2.08
N TYR A 161 -26.50 -3.93 1.87
CA TYR A 161 -26.49 -4.77 0.68
C TYR A 161 -27.75 -5.65 0.57
N GLN A 162 -28.07 -6.08 -0.65
CA GLN A 162 -29.16 -7.02 -0.92
C GLN A 162 -29.00 -8.30 -0.09
N LYS A 163 -30.07 -8.69 0.63
CA LYS A 163 -30.09 -9.89 1.49
C LYS A 163 -29.72 -11.17 0.75
N THR A 164 -30.00 -11.26 -0.55
CA THR A 164 -29.64 -12.39 -1.42
C THR A 164 -28.13 -12.65 -1.48
N THR A 165 -27.30 -11.61 -1.27
CA THR A 165 -25.84 -11.75 -1.26
C THR A 165 -25.32 -12.34 0.05
N ASN A 166 -26.13 -12.39 1.10
CA ASN A 166 -25.72 -12.83 2.44
C ASN A 166 -25.29 -14.30 2.48
N LEU A 167 -25.82 -15.15 1.58
CA LEU A 167 -25.40 -16.54 1.42
C LEU A 167 -23.88 -16.66 1.18
N VAL A 168 -23.29 -15.70 0.46
CA VAL A 168 -21.86 -15.66 0.15
C VAL A 168 -21.07 -14.90 1.21
N PHE A 169 -21.62 -13.79 1.71
CA PHE A 169 -20.82 -12.80 2.44
C PHE A 169 -20.95 -12.86 3.96
N ASN A 170 -21.92 -13.57 4.53
CA ASN A 170 -22.06 -13.68 6.00
C ASN A 170 -20.86 -14.34 6.69
N GLN A 171 -20.03 -15.07 5.94
CA GLN A 171 -18.80 -15.68 6.47
C GLN A 171 -17.65 -14.67 6.66
N PHE A 172 -17.62 -13.57 5.90
CA PHE A 172 -16.47 -12.65 5.91
C PHE A 172 -16.36 -11.86 7.21
N PRO A 173 -17.43 -11.20 7.74
CA PRO A 173 -17.35 -10.56 9.05
C PRO A 173 -16.96 -11.53 10.16
N LYS A 174 -17.36 -12.80 10.07
CA LYS A 174 -17.01 -13.85 11.06
C LYS A 174 -15.52 -14.15 11.09
N MET A 175 -14.80 -13.98 9.98
CA MET A 175 -13.34 -14.09 9.96
C MET A 175 -12.66 -13.00 10.80
N LEU A 176 -13.36 -11.90 11.10
CA LEU A 176 -12.91 -10.84 12.02
C LEU A 176 -13.62 -10.92 13.39
N GLY A 177 -14.22 -12.07 13.71
CA GLY A 177 -14.97 -12.30 14.94
C GLY A 177 -16.37 -11.66 15.01
N GLY A 178 -16.88 -11.17 13.88
CA GLY A 178 -18.29 -10.84 13.66
C GLY A 178 -18.72 -9.43 14.04
N ARG A 179 -17.85 -8.63 14.64
CA ARG A 179 -18.20 -7.27 15.14
C ARG A 179 -17.23 -6.16 14.72
N CYS A 180 -16.31 -6.46 13.81
CA CYS A 180 -15.42 -5.47 13.21
C CYS A 180 -16.20 -4.54 12.27
N ARG A 181 -16.16 -3.23 12.52
CA ARG A 181 -16.95 -2.21 11.78
C ARG A 181 -16.10 -1.26 10.93
N ILE A 182 -14.87 -1.01 11.37
CA ILE A 182 -13.93 -0.08 10.76
C ILE A 182 -12.59 -0.78 10.60
N ALA A 183 -11.88 -0.49 9.53
CA ALA A 183 -10.48 -0.80 9.36
C ALA A 183 -9.72 0.48 8.99
N VAL A 184 -8.51 0.63 9.52
CA VAL A 184 -7.63 1.76 9.21
C VAL A 184 -6.35 1.17 8.63
N THR A 185 -5.88 1.70 7.51
CA THR A 185 -4.61 1.33 6.91
C THR A 185 -3.77 2.57 6.65
N GLY A 186 -2.46 2.40 6.66
CA GLY A 186 -1.53 3.46 6.33
C GLY A 186 -0.15 2.88 6.09
N SER A 187 0.87 3.71 6.28
CA SER A 187 2.27 3.34 6.05
C SER A 187 2.62 3.21 4.56
N ALA A 188 1.84 2.52 3.73
CA ALA A 188 2.07 2.39 2.29
C ALA A 188 0.79 2.71 1.49
N PRO A 189 0.91 2.97 0.17
CA PRO A 189 -0.25 3.12 -0.70
C PRO A 189 -1.11 1.84 -0.73
N LEU A 190 -2.43 2.00 -0.75
CA LEU A 190 -3.38 0.93 -1.03
C LEU A 190 -4.02 1.17 -2.41
N SER A 191 -4.22 0.10 -3.18
CA SER A 191 -4.95 0.21 -4.45
C SER A 191 -6.45 0.08 -4.30
N GLN A 192 -7.16 0.73 -5.24
CA GLN A 192 -8.61 0.64 -5.42
C GLN A 192 -9.15 -0.78 -5.31
N THR A 193 -8.62 -1.74 -6.07
CA THR A 193 -9.13 -3.12 -6.10
C THR A 193 -9.11 -3.78 -4.72
N HIS A 194 -8.00 -3.68 -4.01
CA HIS A 194 -7.81 -4.29 -2.70
C HIS A 194 -8.69 -3.63 -1.62
N GLY A 195 -8.79 -2.30 -1.64
CA GLY A 195 -9.65 -1.59 -0.70
C GLY A 195 -11.15 -1.82 -0.95
N GLU A 196 -11.58 -1.83 -2.23
CA GLU A 196 -12.95 -2.15 -2.62
C GLU A 196 -13.31 -3.56 -2.16
N PHE A 197 -12.43 -4.52 -2.42
CA PHE A 197 -12.65 -5.90 -2.02
C PHE A 197 -12.84 -6.02 -0.51
N MET A 198 -11.97 -5.40 0.30
CA MET A 198 -12.09 -5.43 1.76
C MET A 198 -13.42 -4.82 2.22
N SER A 199 -13.76 -3.62 1.75
CA SER A 199 -15.00 -2.98 2.18
C SER A 199 -16.26 -3.69 1.73
N ILE A 200 -16.27 -4.28 0.53
CA ILE A 200 -17.44 -4.97 -0.01
C ILE A 200 -17.64 -6.33 0.67
N CYS A 201 -16.56 -7.11 0.82
CA CYS A 201 -16.64 -8.45 1.35
C CYS A 201 -16.95 -8.45 2.85
N PHE A 202 -16.24 -7.61 3.62
CA PHE A 202 -16.39 -7.54 5.07
C PHE A 202 -17.45 -6.52 5.53
N ASN A 203 -18.02 -5.73 4.62
CA ASN A 203 -19.01 -4.67 4.90
C ASN A 203 -18.57 -3.66 5.98
N LEU A 204 -17.28 -3.32 5.97
CA LEU A 204 -16.65 -2.40 6.91
C LEU A 204 -16.21 -1.10 6.24
N HIS A 205 -16.01 -0.05 7.04
CA HIS A 205 -15.40 1.20 6.59
C HIS A 205 -13.88 1.07 6.60
N LEU A 206 -13.26 0.96 5.43
CA LEU A 206 -11.81 1.01 5.31
C LEU A 206 -11.39 2.46 5.08
N ILE A 207 -10.44 2.93 5.88
CA ILE A 207 -9.94 4.30 5.91
C ILE A 207 -8.43 4.27 5.67
N GLU A 208 -7.93 5.06 4.73
CA GLU A 208 -6.49 5.28 4.56
C GLU A 208 -6.02 6.53 5.30
N GLY A 209 -4.87 6.43 5.94
CA GLY A 209 -4.19 7.55 6.60
C GLY A 209 -2.74 7.68 6.14
N PHE A 210 -2.28 8.93 6.03
CA PHE A 210 -0.89 9.27 5.84
C PHE A 210 -0.32 9.96 7.07
N GLY A 211 0.85 9.48 7.46
CA GLY A 211 1.66 10.06 8.52
C GLY A 211 3.04 9.41 8.51
N MET A 212 3.97 10.05 9.21
CA MET A 212 5.36 9.62 9.30
C MET A 212 5.89 9.83 10.72
N THR A 213 7.10 9.38 10.98
CA THR A 213 7.71 9.49 12.32
C THR A 213 7.88 10.95 12.72
N GLU A 214 8.31 11.78 11.78
CA GLU A 214 8.54 13.22 11.87
C GLU A 214 7.24 13.99 12.13
N THR A 215 6.08 13.37 11.91
CA THR A 215 4.75 13.94 12.16
C THR A 215 3.96 13.15 13.20
N SER A 216 4.61 12.30 14.00
CA SER A 216 3.98 11.49 15.04
C SER A 216 2.81 10.63 14.55
N ALA A 217 2.93 10.06 13.34
CA ALA A 217 1.88 9.33 12.61
C ALA A 217 0.63 10.14 12.21
N HIS A 218 0.69 11.48 12.29
CA HIS A 218 -0.39 12.37 11.86
C HIS A 218 -0.05 13.02 10.52
N GLY A 219 -1.07 13.39 9.75
CA GLY A 219 -0.87 14.08 8.48
C GLY A 219 -2.21 14.29 7.82
N THR A 220 -2.66 13.29 7.07
CA THR A 220 -3.98 13.29 6.46
C THR A 220 -4.71 11.97 6.72
N VAL A 221 -6.04 12.02 6.67
CA VAL A 221 -6.88 10.83 6.77
C VAL A 221 -8.04 10.95 5.80
N GLN A 222 -8.39 9.83 5.18
CA GLN A 222 -9.64 9.74 4.42
C GLN A 222 -10.82 9.99 5.34
N ARG A 223 -11.85 10.66 4.81
CA ARG A 223 -13.12 10.76 5.53
C ARG A 223 -13.74 9.37 5.62
N ASN A 224 -14.50 9.12 6.69
CA ASN A 224 -15.18 7.83 6.92
C ASN A 224 -16.15 7.40 5.78
N ASN A 225 -16.48 8.33 4.90
CA ASN A 225 -17.37 8.17 3.75
C ASN A 225 -16.63 8.21 2.40
N THR A 226 -15.34 8.59 2.39
CA THR A 226 -14.54 8.44 1.19
C THR A 226 -14.38 6.96 0.90
N VAL A 227 -14.43 6.67 -0.38
CA VAL A 227 -14.66 5.33 -0.89
C VAL A 227 -13.80 5.08 -2.15
N ASN A 228 -12.89 6.02 -2.39
CA ASN A 228 -11.77 5.96 -3.30
C ASN A 228 -10.56 5.53 -2.47
N TYR A 229 -9.83 4.52 -2.92
CA TYR A 229 -8.57 4.08 -2.31
C TYR A 229 -7.39 4.51 -3.18
N GLY A 230 -6.23 4.70 -2.56
CA GLY A 230 -5.07 5.35 -3.16
C GLY A 230 -5.11 6.87 -3.07
N GLN A 231 -5.94 7.42 -2.17
CA GLN A 231 -5.93 8.82 -1.75
C GLN A 231 -5.72 8.87 -0.24
N ILE A 232 -5.00 9.86 0.27
CA ILE A 232 -4.67 9.95 1.70
C ILE A 232 -5.61 10.90 2.46
N GLY A 233 -6.59 11.50 1.77
CA GLY A 233 -7.67 12.28 2.36
C GLY A 233 -7.29 13.72 2.70
N GLU A 234 -7.85 14.26 3.77
CA GLU A 234 -7.65 15.66 4.19
C GLU A 234 -6.87 15.76 5.50
N GLY A 235 -6.39 16.95 5.85
CA GLY A 235 -5.67 17.18 7.11
C GLY A 235 -6.49 16.75 8.33
N VAL A 236 -5.87 15.98 9.23
CA VAL A 236 -6.56 15.32 10.36
C VAL A 236 -7.11 16.31 11.40
N GLU A 237 -6.49 17.49 11.52
CA GLU A 237 -6.83 18.47 12.57
C GLU A 237 -6.94 19.89 12.00
N GLY A 238 -7.82 20.71 12.58
CA GLY A 238 -8.00 22.11 12.16
C GLY A 238 -6.73 22.98 12.27
N ASN A 239 -5.75 22.57 13.08
CA ASN A 239 -4.47 23.26 13.23
C ASN A 239 -3.35 22.69 12.35
N THR A 240 -3.60 21.58 11.64
CA THR A 240 -2.65 21.01 10.67
C THR A 240 -2.82 21.73 9.34
N LYS A 241 -1.77 22.42 8.91
CA LYS A 241 -1.70 23.12 7.63
C LYS A 241 -0.92 22.28 6.65
N LEU A 242 -1.56 21.97 5.52
CA LEU A 242 -0.93 21.33 4.38
C LEU A 242 -0.57 22.40 3.35
N ARG A 243 0.57 22.23 2.67
CA ARG A 243 1.00 23.07 1.56
C ARG A 243 1.57 22.16 0.45
N ILE A 244 1.26 22.48 -0.80
CA ILE A 244 1.92 21.87 -1.96
C ILE A 244 2.94 22.87 -2.50
N GLN A 245 4.21 22.47 -2.59
CA GLN A 245 5.29 23.27 -3.15
C GLN A 245 5.70 22.71 -4.50
N SER A 246 5.74 23.53 -5.55
CA SER A 246 6.17 23.07 -6.88
C SER A 246 7.58 22.48 -6.85
N VAL A 247 7.80 21.51 -7.74
CA VAL A 247 9.09 20.86 -8.00
C VAL A 247 9.31 20.92 -9.51
N PRO A 248 9.61 22.11 -10.08
CA PRO A 248 9.65 22.32 -11.52
C PRO A 248 10.66 21.42 -12.23
N GLU A 249 11.77 21.09 -11.56
CA GLU A 249 12.80 20.19 -12.07
C GLU A 249 12.29 18.76 -12.30
N MET A 250 11.17 18.37 -11.68
CA MET A 250 10.46 17.10 -11.88
C MET A 250 9.14 17.26 -12.66
N GLY A 251 8.83 18.46 -13.15
CA GLY A 251 7.61 18.74 -13.91
C GLY A 251 6.32 18.79 -13.08
N TYR A 252 6.41 19.00 -11.76
CA TYR A 252 5.25 19.16 -10.89
C TYR A 252 5.05 20.62 -10.52
N ASN A 253 3.91 21.20 -10.92
CA ASN A 253 3.60 22.60 -10.67
C ASN A 253 2.26 22.77 -9.95
N ILE A 254 2.16 23.83 -9.16
CA ILE A 254 0.91 24.18 -8.49
C ILE A 254 -0.18 24.65 -9.47
N SER A 255 0.21 25.01 -10.69
CA SER A 255 -0.67 25.45 -11.77
C SER A 255 -1.11 24.32 -12.71
N ASP A 256 -0.73 23.06 -12.43
CA ASP A 256 -1.07 21.93 -13.30
C ASP A 256 -2.59 21.76 -13.41
N GLU A 257 -3.11 21.71 -14.65
CA GLU A 257 -4.54 21.49 -14.92
C GLU A 257 -4.84 20.02 -15.24
N LYS A 258 -6.02 19.57 -14.83
CA LYS A 258 -6.49 18.21 -15.10
C LYS A 258 -7.99 18.18 -15.35
N VAL A 259 -8.43 17.25 -16.18
CA VAL A 259 -9.84 16.90 -16.32
C VAL A 259 -10.14 15.76 -15.34
N LEU A 260 -10.95 16.06 -14.32
CA LEU A 260 -11.40 15.10 -13.32
C LEU A 260 -12.74 14.51 -13.74
N ASP A 261 -12.93 13.19 -13.64
CA ASP A 261 -14.25 12.57 -13.68
C ASP A 261 -14.79 12.47 -12.25
N ILE A 262 -15.81 13.28 -11.93
CA ILE A 262 -16.45 13.32 -10.62
C ILE A 262 -17.94 13.02 -10.80
N GLY A 263 -18.37 11.83 -10.39
CA GLY A 263 -19.78 11.43 -10.45
C GLY A 263 -20.34 11.32 -11.86
N GLY A 264 -19.49 11.03 -12.86
CA GLY A 264 -19.85 10.95 -14.27
C GLY A 264 -19.83 12.30 -15.00
N GLN A 265 -19.29 13.35 -14.38
CA GLN A 265 -19.12 14.67 -14.99
C GLN A 265 -17.63 15.00 -15.10
N GLN A 266 -17.22 15.49 -16.27
CA GLN A 266 -15.86 15.96 -16.51
C GLN A 266 -15.71 17.41 -16.03
N VAL A 267 -14.74 17.64 -15.14
CA VAL A 267 -14.45 18.94 -14.56
C VAL A 267 -12.99 19.28 -14.84
N LYS A 268 -12.74 20.26 -15.70
CA LYS A 268 -11.39 20.81 -15.90
C LYS A 268 -11.09 21.81 -14.77
N THR A 269 -10.03 21.58 -14.02
CA THR A 269 -9.62 22.45 -12.92
C THR A 269 -8.13 22.33 -12.62
N VAL A 270 -7.58 23.31 -11.89
CA VAL A 270 -6.20 23.27 -11.40
C VAL A 270 -6.11 22.26 -10.26
N CYS A 271 -5.26 21.26 -10.43
CA CYS A 271 -4.95 20.24 -9.43
C CYS A 271 -3.47 20.39 -9.05
N PRO A 272 -3.14 21.20 -8.03
CA PRO A 272 -1.76 21.50 -7.69
C PRO A 272 -0.95 20.24 -7.42
N ARG A 273 0.23 20.12 -8.06
CA ARG A 273 1.18 19.03 -7.82
C ARG A 273 2.52 19.54 -7.34
N GLY A 274 3.16 18.77 -6.47
CA GLY A 274 4.45 19.13 -5.90
C GLY A 274 4.72 18.43 -4.58
N GLU A 275 5.77 18.85 -3.88
CA GLU A 275 6.11 18.32 -2.57
C GLU A 275 5.07 18.72 -1.52
N LEU A 276 4.63 17.74 -0.73
CA LEU A 276 3.73 17.95 0.41
C LEU A 276 4.53 18.49 1.60
N LEU A 277 4.06 19.60 2.13
CA LEU A 277 4.62 20.27 3.29
C LEU A 277 3.58 20.26 4.42
N ILE A 278 4.03 20.00 5.64
CA ILE A 278 3.14 19.92 6.81
C ILE A 278 3.63 20.88 7.88
N LYS A 279 2.71 21.70 8.39
CA LYS A 279 2.94 22.52 9.57
C LYS A 279 1.83 22.26 10.55
N GLY A 280 2.19 21.89 11.76
CA GLY A 280 1.19 21.57 12.76
C GLY A 280 1.80 21.12 14.05
N PRO A 281 0.96 20.93 15.06
CA PRO A 281 1.41 20.56 16.38
C PRO A 281 2.08 19.16 16.39
N SER A 282 1.73 18.27 15.45
CA SER A 282 2.23 16.90 15.36
C SER A 282 3.65 16.76 14.82
N VAL A 283 4.18 17.83 14.22
CA VAL A 283 5.50 17.88 13.62
C VAL A 283 6.56 17.88 14.72
N PHE A 284 7.55 17.02 14.60
CA PHE A 284 8.67 16.90 15.53
C PHE A 284 9.48 18.21 15.67
N GLN A 285 10.32 18.29 16.69
CA GLN A 285 11.20 19.43 16.90
C GLN A 285 12.50 19.34 16.07
N GLY A 286 12.85 18.15 15.62
CA GLY A 286 14.08 17.87 14.88
C GLY A 286 14.64 16.49 15.15
N TYR A 287 15.78 16.21 14.53
CA TYR A 287 16.55 14.99 14.73
C TYR A 287 17.51 15.15 15.91
N TYR A 288 17.58 14.12 16.75
CA TYR A 288 18.44 14.13 17.93
C TYR A 288 19.93 14.23 17.53
N LYS A 289 20.64 15.24 18.05
CA LYS A 289 22.05 15.54 17.77
C LYS A 289 22.39 15.80 16.29
N ASP A 290 21.42 16.17 15.48
CA ASP A 290 21.63 16.48 14.06
C ASP A 290 20.90 17.77 13.69
N GLU A 291 21.49 18.89 14.11
CA GLU A 291 20.94 20.23 13.83
C GLU A 291 20.95 20.57 12.34
N ALA A 292 21.94 20.09 11.60
CA ALA A 292 22.06 20.35 10.17
C ALA A 292 20.88 19.73 9.40
N LYS A 293 20.62 18.44 9.60
CA LYS A 293 19.48 17.75 8.99
C LYS A 293 18.15 18.27 9.51
N THR A 294 18.09 18.69 10.77
CA THR A 294 16.91 19.36 11.32
C THR A 294 16.61 20.62 10.53
N LYS A 295 17.57 21.54 10.39
CA LYS A 295 17.39 22.79 9.64
C LYS A 295 17.02 22.53 8.17
N GLU A 296 17.63 21.55 7.52
CA GLU A 296 17.33 21.15 6.13
C GLU A 296 15.88 20.66 5.94
N SER A 297 15.27 20.08 6.98
CA SER A 297 13.93 19.47 6.89
C SER A 297 12.78 20.47 7.03
N PHE A 298 13.07 21.76 7.20
CA PHE A 298 12.05 22.80 7.33
C PHE A 298 12.25 23.95 6.34
N VAL A 299 11.15 24.39 5.74
CA VAL A 299 11.08 25.57 4.87
C VAL A 299 9.92 26.43 5.34
N ASP A 300 10.18 27.69 5.70
CA ASP A 300 9.17 28.65 6.23
C ASP A 300 8.36 28.12 7.44
N GLY A 301 9.01 27.29 8.27
CA GLY A 301 8.38 26.62 9.42
C GLY A 301 7.38 25.53 9.04
N TYR A 302 7.38 25.06 7.79
CA TYR A 302 6.75 23.81 7.37
C TYR A 302 7.81 22.73 7.26
N PHE A 303 7.47 21.52 7.70
CA PHE A 303 8.27 20.34 7.48
C PHE A 303 8.09 19.82 6.04
N THR A 304 9.20 19.51 5.37
CA THR A 304 9.23 18.95 4.01
C THR A 304 9.14 17.43 4.09
N THR A 305 8.04 16.83 3.60
CA THR A 305 7.83 15.39 3.77
C THR A 305 8.68 14.54 2.83
N GLY A 306 9.23 15.14 1.77
CA GLY A 306 9.85 14.41 0.67
C GLY A 306 8.86 13.55 -0.12
N ASP A 307 7.54 13.78 0.02
CA ASP A 307 6.48 13.12 -0.76
C ASP A 307 5.90 14.09 -1.79
N ILE A 308 5.83 13.69 -3.05
CA ILE A 308 5.09 14.37 -4.10
C ILE A 308 3.61 14.00 -4.00
N ALA A 309 2.74 15.01 -3.99
CA ALA A 309 1.30 14.88 -3.88
C ALA A 309 0.55 15.72 -4.91
N GLU A 310 -0.69 15.32 -5.19
CA GLU A 310 -1.70 16.05 -5.96
C GLU A 310 -2.83 16.45 -5.02
N PHE A 311 -3.27 17.70 -5.08
CA PHE A 311 -4.46 18.16 -4.38
C PHE A 311 -5.66 18.22 -5.32
N ASN A 312 -6.76 17.53 -4.95
CA ASN A 312 -8.01 17.59 -5.68
C ASN A 312 -8.91 18.71 -5.12
N PRO A 313 -9.15 19.81 -5.84
CA PRO A 313 -9.90 20.95 -5.33
C PRO A 313 -11.41 20.68 -5.18
N VAL A 314 -11.93 19.64 -5.85
CA VAL A 314 -13.35 19.25 -5.82
C VAL A 314 -13.65 18.42 -4.58
N THR A 315 -12.86 17.36 -4.34
CA THR A 315 -13.05 16.48 -3.17
C THR A 315 -12.37 17.01 -1.91
N LYS A 316 -11.42 17.94 -2.06
CA LYS A 316 -10.49 18.44 -1.02
C LYS A 316 -9.53 17.39 -0.51
N GLU A 317 -9.30 16.32 -1.28
CA GLU A 317 -8.44 15.22 -0.89
C GLU A 317 -7.04 15.37 -1.48
N VAL A 318 -6.06 14.91 -0.73
CA VAL A 318 -4.67 14.79 -1.15
C VAL A 318 -4.43 13.36 -1.63
N LYS A 319 -3.75 13.22 -2.75
CA LYS A 319 -3.26 11.94 -3.28
C LYS A 319 -1.74 11.97 -3.31
N LEU A 320 -1.09 10.94 -2.78
CA LEU A 320 0.34 10.77 -2.98
C LEU A 320 0.60 10.24 -4.40
N ILE A 321 1.61 10.82 -5.04
CA ILE A 321 2.12 10.37 -6.33
C ILE A 321 3.34 9.48 -6.08
N ASP A 322 4.37 10.01 -5.42
CA ASP A 322 5.60 9.28 -5.10
C ASP A 322 6.40 9.98 -4.00
N ARG A 323 7.57 9.46 -3.63
CA ARG A 323 8.63 10.14 -2.89
C ARG A 323 9.47 10.95 -3.87
N LYS A 324 9.85 12.17 -3.49
CA LYS A 324 10.80 13.03 -4.25
C LYS A 324 12.10 12.28 -4.59
N ARG A 325 12.60 11.44 -3.67
CA ARG A 325 13.78 10.57 -3.89
C ARG A 325 13.48 9.28 -4.66
N GLY A 326 12.20 8.93 -4.84
CA GLY A 326 11.73 7.76 -5.58
C GLY A 326 11.45 8.04 -7.06
N ILE A 327 11.55 9.29 -7.50
CA ILE A 327 11.40 9.68 -8.90
C ILE A 327 12.77 9.64 -9.59
N VAL A 328 12.85 8.95 -10.71
CA VAL A 328 14.07 8.79 -11.50
C VAL A 328 13.87 9.42 -12.86
N LYS A 329 14.80 10.28 -13.28
CA LYS A 329 14.91 10.75 -14.67
C LYS A 329 15.72 9.74 -15.47
N LEU A 330 15.10 9.07 -16.43
CA LEU A 330 15.76 8.15 -17.35
C LEU A 330 16.62 8.90 -18.39
N SER A 331 17.48 8.19 -19.13
CA SER A 331 18.45 8.83 -20.04
C SER A 331 17.81 9.57 -21.22
N GLN A 332 16.61 9.17 -21.65
CA GLN A 332 15.79 9.85 -22.66
C GLN A 332 15.10 11.11 -22.15
N GLY A 333 15.27 11.46 -20.87
CA GLY A 333 14.72 12.67 -20.26
C GLY A 333 13.35 12.52 -19.61
N GLU A 334 12.67 11.39 -19.80
CA GLU A 334 11.41 11.06 -19.13
C GLU A 334 11.62 10.79 -17.64
N PHE A 335 10.67 11.25 -16.82
CA PHE A 335 10.63 10.94 -15.39
C PHE A 335 9.71 9.74 -15.16
N ILE A 336 10.16 8.83 -14.30
CA ILE A 336 9.36 7.70 -13.85
C ILE A 336 9.22 7.72 -12.33
N SER A 337 8.08 7.21 -11.88
CA SER A 337 7.79 6.96 -10.47
C SER A 337 8.08 5.49 -10.16
N ILE A 338 9.10 5.21 -9.35
CA ILE A 338 9.43 3.83 -8.96
C ILE A 338 8.25 3.20 -8.22
N ASN A 339 7.63 3.93 -7.30
CA ASN A 339 6.52 3.40 -6.49
C ASN A 339 5.26 3.14 -7.33
N GLN A 340 4.96 3.98 -8.33
CA GLN A 340 3.83 3.76 -9.24
C GLN A 340 3.98 2.47 -10.04
N ILE A 341 5.19 2.22 -10.56
CA ILE A 341 5.47 1.03 -11.35
C ILE A 341 5.41 -0.22 -10.47
N GLU A 342 6.01 -0.19 -9.28
CA GLU A 342 5.91 -1.30 -8.34
C GLU A 342 4.48 -1.55 -7.87
N ASP A 343 3.69 -0.50 -7.61
CA ASP A 343 2.28 -0.67 -7.24
C ASP A 343 1.50 -1.36 -8.36
N ALA A 344 1.73 -0.99 -9.62
CA ALA A 344 1.11 -1.66 -10.76
C ALA A 344 1.55 -3.13 -10.89
N ILE A 345 2.85 -3.42 -10.75
CA ILE A 345 3.37 -4.80 -10.80
C ILE A 345 2.79 -5.64 -9.65
N SER A 346 2.64 -5.08 -8.45
CA SER A 346 2.07 -5.74 -7.28
C SER A 346 0.60 -6.17 -7.45
N LYS A 347 -0.07 -5.74 -8.53
CA LYS A 347 -1.44 -6.17 -8.85
C LYS A 347 -1.49 -7.52 -9.56
N SER A 348 -0.36 -8.01 -10.07
CA SER A 348 -0.26 -9.36 -10.57
C SER A 348 -0.32 -10.35 -9.41
N ARG A 349 -1.14 -11.39 -9.54
CA ARG A 349 -1.26 -12.45 -8.52
C ARG A 349 -0.06 -13.37 -8.46
N PHE A 350 0.79 -13.33 -9.48
CA PHE A 350 2.08 -14.01 -9.47
C PHE A 350 3.11 -13.27 -8.62
N VAL A 351 2.88 -12.02 -8.24
CA VAL A 351 3.87 -11.20 -7.53
C VAL A 351 3.58 -11.23 -6.04
N GLU A 352 4.52 -11.79 -5.28
CA GLU A 352 4.53 -11.61 -3.84
C GLU A 352 5.20 -10.29 -3.48
N ALA A 353 6.38 -9.98 -3.98
CA ALA A 353 7.06 -8.71 -3.73
C ALA A 353 7.82 -8.25 -4.98
N VAL A 354 8.06 -6.94 -5.09
CA VAL A 354 8.76 -6.36 -6.24
C VAL A 354 9.73 -5.26 -5.80
N PHE A 355 10.89 -5.23 -6.45
CA PHE A 355 11.91 -4.20 -6.36
C PHE A 355 12.21 -3.74 -7.77
N LEU A 356 11.83 -2.51 -8.09
CA LEU A 356 12.16 -1.87 -9.35
C LEU A 356 13.53 -1.20 -9.24
N TYR A 357 14.37 -1.48 -10.22
CA TYR A 357 15.65 -0.85 -10.41
C TYR A 357 15.61 0.06 -11.63
N ALA A 358 15.94 1.31 -11.42
CA ALA A 358 16.06 2.32 -12.46
C ALA A 358 17.18 3.29 -12.11
N ASN A 359 17.88 3.78 -13.13
CA ASN A 359 18.89 4.82 -12.97
C ASN A 359 18.84 5.80 -14.15
N ARG A 360 19.61 6.88 -14.03
CA ARG A 360 19.65 7.97 -15.02
C ARG A 360 20.43 7.66 -16.31
N TYR A 361 21.13 6.54 -16.35
CA TYR A 361 22.02 6.18 -17.45
C TYR A 361 21.31 5.33 -18.52
N HIS A 362 20.18 4.70 -18.19
CA HIS A 362 19.45 3.85 -19.12
C HIS A 362 18.03 4.37 -19.39
N ALA A 363 17.51 3.99 -20.56
CA ALA A 363 16.18 4.42 -21.02
C ALA A 363 15.03 3.49 -20.61
N PHE A 364 15.34 2.49 -19.79
CA PHE A 364 14.44 1.41 -19.39
C PHE A 364 14.61 1.06 -17.92
N THR A 365 13.64 0.34 -17.37
CA THR A 365 13.65 -0.18 -16.00
C THR A 365 13.89 -1.69 -15.97
N LEU A 366 14.32 -2.19 -14.82
CA LEU A 366 14.42 -3.61 -14.50
C LEU A 366 13.63 -3.86 -13.22
N ALA A 367 13.15 -5.08 -13.01
CA ALA A 367 12.50 -5.46 -11.76
C ALA A 367 13.05 -6.78 -11.22
N VAL A 368 13.12 -6.90 -9.91
CA VAL A 368 13.28 -8.17 -9.20
C VAL A 368 11.95 -8.49 -8.54
N VAL A 369 11.45 -9.71 -8.77
CA VAL A 369 10.12 -10.16 -8.33
C VAL A 369 10.28 -11.43 -7.51
N VAL A 370 9.78 -11.38 -6.28
CA VAL A 370 9.52 -12.58 -5.49
C VAL A 370 8.16 -13.13 -5.93
N PRO A 371 8.07 -14.36 -6.43
CA PRO A 371 6.83 -14.93 -6.90
C PRO A 371 5.94 -15.37 -5.74
N ASN A 372 4.62 -15.25 -5.91
CA ASN A 372 3.64 -15.86 -5.02
C ASN A 372 3.63 -17.37 -5.25
N VAL A 373 4.44 -18.12 -4.49
CA VAL A 373 4.61 -19.58 -4.62
C VAL A 373 3.27 -20.31 -4.54
N GLN A 374 2.36 -19.85 -3.67
CA GLN A 374 1.03 -20.44 -3.53
C GLN A 374 0.21 -20.31 -4.82
N TYR A 375 0.29 -19.17 -5.51
CA TYR A 375 -0.38 -18.96 -6.77
C TYR A 375 0.31 -19.70 -7.92
N CYS A 376 1.63 -19.70 -7.97
CA CYS A 376 2.41 -20.47 -8.95
C CYS A 376 2.10 -21.97 -8.88
N THR A 377 1.99 -22.52 -7.66
CA THR A 377 1.63 -23.94 -7.47
C THR A 377 0.27 -24.28 -8.08
N GLN A 378 -0.69 -23.35 -8.04
CA GLN A 378 -2.00 -23.53 -8.67
C GLN A 378 -1.96 -23.49 -10.20
N LYS A 379 -0.90 -22.94 -10.78
CA LYS A 379 -0.67 -22.87 -12.21
C LYS A 379 0.16 -24.04 -12.75
N GLY A 380 0.48 -25.01 -11.90
CA GLY A 380 1.13 -26.27 -12.28
C GLY A 380 2.61 -26.37 -11.92
N PHE A 381 3.19 -25.35 -11.28
CA PHE A 381 4.56 -25.41 -10.76
C PHE A 381 4.61 -26.19 -9.44
N LYS A 382 5.75 -26.78 -9.07
CA LYS A 382 5.88 -27.43 -7.75
C LYS A 382 6.20 -26.40 -6.68
N SER A 383 5.79 -26.64 -5.44
CA SER A 383 6.01 -25.70 -4.33
C SER A 383 7.48 -25.56 -3.92
N ASP A 384 8.28 -26.58 -4.20
CA ASP A 384 9.72 -26.68 -3.99
C ASP A 384 10.54 -26.37 -5.26
N GLU A 385 9.87 -26.07 -6.38
CA GLU A 385 10.53 -25.71 -7.64
C GLU A 385 11.24 -24.36 -7.49
N ASN A 386 12.50 -24.29 -7.92
CA ASN A 386 13.19 -23.00 -8.05
C ASN A 386 12.64 -22.25 -9.25
N LEU A 387 11.66 -21.38 -9.02
CA LEU A 387 10.97 -20.63 -10.09
C LEU A 387 11.92 -19.69 -10.84
N ALA A 388 13.06 -19.32 -10.25
CA ALA A 388 14.10 -18.52 -10.91
C ALA A 388 14.88 -19.30 -11.98
N GLN A 389 14.81 -20.63 -11.98
CA GLN A 389 15.48 -21.52 -12.95
C GLN A 389 14.50 -22.16 -13.95
N SER A 390 13.20 -21.86 -13.83
CA SER A 390 12.17 -22.43 -14.69
C SER A 390 11.80 -21.44 -15.81
N ALA A 391 12.27 -21.71 -17.04
CA ALA A 391 11.97 -20.87 -18.20
C ALA A 391 10.46 -20.70 -18.42
N ALA A 392 9.68 -21.76 -18.16
CA ALA A 392 8.22 -21.72 -18.20
C ALA A 392 7.62 -20.79 -17.14
N ALA A 393 8.12 -20.83 -15.90
CA ALA A 393 7.68 -19.94 -14.82
C ALA A 393 8.04 -18.47 -15.13
N ILE A 394 9.29 -18.21 -15.51
CA ILE A 394 9.77 -16.86 -15.84
C ILE A 394 8.93 -16.25 -16.96
N LYS A 395 8.67 -17.02 -18.04
CA LYS A 395 7.82 -16.56 -19.15
C LYS A 395 6.41 -16.23 -18.68
N MET A 396 5.76 -17.15 -17.95
CA MET A 396 4.38 -16.97 -17.48
C MET A 396 4.24 -15.75 -16.56
N ILE A 397 5.14 -15.60 -15.59
CA ILE A 397 5.14 -14.48 -14.64
C ILE A 397 5.41 -13.16 -15.38
N THR A 398 6.39 -13.14 -16.28
CA THR A 398 6.77 -11.93 -17.03
C THR A 398 5.65 -11.45 -17.95
N GLU A 399 5.00 -12.36 -18.67
CA GLU A 399 3.88 -12.03 -19.55
C GLU A 399 2.69 -11.45 -18.76
N ASP A 400 2.36 -12.03 -17.60
CA ASP A 400 1.28 -11.53 -16.74
C ASP A 400 1.60 -10.15 -16.17
N ILE A 401 2.84 -9.92 -15.71
CA ILE A 401 3.26 -8.60 -15.21
C ILE A 401 3.21 -7.55 -16.32
N LYS A 402 3.73 -7.85 -17.53
CA LYS A 402 3.68 -6.92 -18.66
C LYS A 402 2.24 -6.60 -19.07
N LYS A 403 1.34 -7.59 -19.06
CA LYS A 403 -0.09 -7.40 -19.29
C LYS A 403 -0.71 -6.52 -18.22
N THR A 404 -0.40 -6.77 -16.95
CA THR A 404 -0.87 -5.98 -15.80
C THR A 404 -0.43 -4.53 -15.93
N CYS A 405 0.84 -4.27 -16.22
CA CYS A 405 1.37 -2.91 -16.40
C CYS A 405 0.61 -2.13 -17.49
N LYS A 406 0.32 -2.78 -18.63
CA LYS A 406 -0.49 -2.18 -19.72
C LYS A 406 -1.93 -1.87 -19.28
N GLN A 407 -2.56 -2.76 -18.50
CA GLN A 407 -3.90 -2.55 -17.95
C GLN A 407 -3.95 -1.31 -17.04
N TYR A 408 -2.88 -1.04 -16.29
CA TYR A 408 -2.73 0.15 -15.45
C TYR A 408 -2.17 1.36 -16.21
N GLN A 409 -2.17 1.33 -17.55
CA GLN A 409 -1.81 2.44 -18.44
C GLN A 409 -0.38 2.95 -18.21
N LEU A 410 0.54 2.09 -17.79
CA LEU A 410 1.96 2.44 -17.77
C LEU A 410 2.48 2.63 -19.20
N LYS A 411 3.31 3.65 -19.39
CA LYS A 411 3.99 3.93 -20.65
C LYS A 411 4.99 2.82 -20.94
N SER A 412 5.33 2.64 -22.22
CA SER A 412 6.24 1.56 -22.66
C SER A 412 7.59 1.55 -21.93
N PHE A 413 8.15 2.72 -21.62
CA PHE A 413 9.43 2.86 -20.91
C PHE A 413 9.33 2.70 -19.38
N GLU A 414 8.12 2.69 -18.82
CA GLU A 414 7.86 2.41 -17.40
C GLU A 414 7.78 0.89 -17.13
N ILE A 415 7.42 0.11 -18.14
CA ILE A 415 7.32 -1.35 -18.05
C ILE A 415 8.74 -1.96 -18.00
N PRO A 416 9.08 -2.77 -16.98
CA PRO A 416 10.39 -3.40 -16.87
C PRO A 416 10.77 -4.16 -18.14
N LYS A 417 11.95 -3.84 -18.69
CA LYS A 417 12.51 -4.51 -19.86
C LYS A 417 12.81 -5.98 -19.53
N VAL A 418 13.38 -6.21 -18.35
CA VAL A 418 13.65 -7.53 -17.77
C VAL A 418 13.06 -7.62 -16.37
N ILE A 419 12.53 -8.80 -16.05
CA ILE A 419 12.01 -9.17 -14.75
C ILE A 419 12.83 -10.37 -14.26
N LEU A 420 13.64 -10.15 -13.23
CA LEU A 420 14.38 -11.19 -12.53
C LEU A 420 13.45 -11.85 -11.51
N ILE A 421 13.37 -13.18 -11.51
CA ILE A 421 12.62 -13.93 -10.50
C ILE A 421 13.57 -14.28 -9.35
N GLU A 422 13.18 -13.90 -8.13
CA GLU A 422 13.88 -14.23 -6.89
C GLU A 422 13.16 -15.40 -6.21
N ASN A 423 13.87 -16.48 -5.93
CA ASN A 423 13.29 -17.65 -5.28
C ASN A 423 13.24 -17.53 -3.76
N GLU A 424 14.15 -16.74 -3.16
CA GLU A 424 14.19 -16.51 -1.71
C GLU A 424 13.15 -15.46 -1.28
N PRO A 425 12.21 -15.79 -0.38
CA PRO A 425 11.22 -14.82 0.09
C PRO A 425 11.87 -13.66 0.86
N TRP A 426 11.36 -12.44 0.66
CA TRP A 426 11.81 -11.28 1.42
C TRP A 426 11.13 -11.24 2.78
N THR A 427 11.92 -11.05 3.83
CA THR A 427 11.45 -11.07 5.21
C THR A 427 12.06 -9.93 6.03
N PRO A 428 11.45 -9.54 7.16
CA PRO A 428 12.11 -8.68 8.13
C PRO A 428 13.43 -9.29 8.65
N GLU A 429 13.46 -10.62 8.81
CA GLU A 429 14.58 -11.39 9.38
C GLU A 429 15.81 -11.40 8.46
N ASN A 430 15.63 -11.58 7.15
CA ASN A 430 16.73 -11.44 6.17
C ASN A 430 17.03 -9.98 5.81
N GLY A 431 16.38 -9.03 6.48
CA GLY A 431 16.70 -7.62 6.36
C GLY A 431 16.22 -6.96 5.06
N LEU A 432 15.46 -7.66 4.21
CA LEU A 432 14.94 -7.11 2.94
C LEU A 432 13.60 -6.40 3.12
N LEU A 433 12.85 -6.70 4.19
CA LEU A 433 11.67 -5.96 4.60
C LEU A 433 11.90 -5.20 5.92
N THR A 434 11.13 -4.13 6.10
CA THR A 434 10.89 -3.49 7.40
C THR A 434 9.93 -4.34 8.23
N PRO A 435 9.84 -4.13 9.57
CA PRO A 435 8.84 -4.83 10.38
C PRO A 435 7.39 -4.56 9.96
N ALA A 436 7.13 -3.43 9.28
CA ALA A 436 5.85 -3.11 8.67
C ALA A 436 5.65 -3.77 7.28
N LEU A 437 6.48 -4.75 6.93
CA LEU A 437 6.47 -5.52 5.67
C LEU A 437 6.63 -4.67 4.39
N LYS A 438 7.23 -3.48 4.51
CA LYS A 438 7.66 -2.68 3.35
C LYS A 438 9.07 -3.07 2.92
N ILE A 439 9.32 -3.00 1.61
CA ILE A 439 10.66 -3.17 1.03
C ILE A 439 11.68 -2.18 1.61
N LYS A 440 12.87 -2.67 1.98
CA LYS A 440 14.05 -1.85 2.28
C LYS A 440 14.89 -1.69 1.01
N ARG A 441 14.55 -0.69 0.19
CA ARG A 441 15.21 -0.45 -1.10
C ARG A 441 16.74 -0.45 -1.06
N PRO A 442 17.43 0.18 -0.08
CA PRO A 442 18.89 0.13 -0.03
C PRO A 442 19.41 -1.30 0.11
N ALA A 443 18.84 -2.10 1.01
CA ALA A 443 19.23 -3.50 1.19
C ALA A 443 18.95 -4.35 -0.06
N CYS A 444 17.80 -4.15 -0.72
CA CYS A 444 17.52 -4.82 -2.00
C CYS A 444 18.50 -4.37 -3.09
N LYS A 445 18.83 -3.08 -3.15
CA LYS A 445 19.83 -2.56 -4.07
C LYS A 445 21.18 -3.23 -3.82
N ASP A 446 21.67 -3.26 -2.59
CA ASP A 446 22.94 -3.87 -2.23
C ASP A 446 22.98 -5.37 -2.62
N LYS A 447 21.87 -6.10 -2.43
CA LYS A 447 21.76 -7.52 -2.81
C LYS A 447 21.75 -7.74 -4.33
N TYR A 448 21.02 -6.92 -5.09
CA TYR A 448 20.73 -7.19 -6.50
C TYR A 448 21.50 -6.33 -7.51
N GLU A 449 22.18 -5.26 -7.09
CA GLU A 449 22.77 -4.28 -8.00
C GLU A 449 23.80 -4.90 -8.94
N GLN A 450 24.68 -5.78 -8.43
CA GLN A 450 25.72 -6.41 -9.25
C GLN A 450 25.13 -7.25 -10.39
N ILE A 451 24.12 -8.07 -10.10
CA ILE A 451 23.48 -8.89 -11.12
C ILE A 451 22.66 -8.05 -12.10
N LEU A 452 21.97 -7.01 -11.62
CA LEU A 452 21.22 -6.09 -12.47
C LEU A 452 22.16 -5.31 -13.41
N ILE A 453 23.33 -4.87 -12.94
CA ILE A 453 24.36 -4.24 -13.78
C ILE A 453 24.89 -5.22 -14.83
N SER A 454 25.12 -6.49 -14.46
CA SER A 454 25.54 -7.52 -15.41
C SER A 454 24.50 -7.72 -16.52
N ILE A 455 23.21 -7.79 -16.15
CA ILE A 455 22.09 -7.85 -17.09
C ILE A 455 22.07 -6.63 -18.01
N ILE A 456 22.22 -5.42 -17.46
CA ILE A 456 22.27 -4.17 -18.26
C ILE A 456 23.38 -4.23 -19.32
N LYS A 457 24.60 -4.59 -18.92
CA LYS A 457 25.75 -4.70 -19.84
C LYS A 457 25.50 -5.70 -20.98
N LYS A 458 24.75 -6.78 -20.71
CA LYS A 458 24.34 -7.75 -21.75
C LYS A 458 23.23 -7.19 -22.64
N LEU A 459 22.24 -6.49 -22.06
CA LEU A 459 21.15 -5.84 -22.82
C LEU A 459 21.65 -4.77 -23.79
N GLU A 460 22.73 -4.06 -23.45
CA GLU A 460 23.36 -3.07 -24.34
C GLU A 460 24.05 -3.71 -25.55
N LYS A 461 24.33 -5.02 -25.51
CA LYS A 461 24.99 -5.78 -26.59
C LYS A 461 24.01 -6.55 -27.49
N ILE A 462 22.73 -6.57 -27.17
CA ILE A 462 21.72 -7.39 -27.85
C ILE A 462 20.74 -6.49 -28.61
N GLU A 463 20.61 -6.72 -29.92
CA GLU A 463 19.54 -6.16 -30.75
C GLU A 463 18.35 -7.14 -30.77
N GLY A 464 17.21 -6.79 -30.17
CA GLY A 464 15.99 -7.61 -30.22
C GLY A 464 15.10 -7.51 -28.97
N ASN A 465 13.82 -7.87 -29.11
CA ASN A 465 12.78 -7.72 -28.06
C ASN A 465 12.11 -9.05 -27.63
N ASP A 466 12.69 -10.22 -27.94
CA ASP A 466 12.05 -11.51 -27.60
C ASP A 466 12.19 -11.87 -26.11
N VAL A 467 11.04 -12.04 -25.44
CA VAL A 467 10.95 -12.30 -23.99
C VAL A 467 11.48 -13.68 -23.61
N GLY A 468 11.33 -14.70 -24.46
CA GLY A 468 11.85 -16.05 -24.21
C GLY A 468 13.38 -16.07 -24.27
N VAL A 469 13.96 -15.38 -25.25
CA VAL A 469 15.41 -15.21 -25.37
C VAL A 469 16.00 -14.48 -24.16
N PHE A 470 15.33 -13.42 -23.69
CA PHE A 470 15.76 -12.73 -22.46
C PHE A 470 15.66 -13.62 -21.22
N ALA A 471 14.62 -14.44 -21.09
CA ALA A 471 14.47 -15.35 -19.96
C ALA A 471 15.61 -16.38 -19.91
N GLU A 472 15.93 -17.03 -21.03
CA GLU A 472 17.05 -17.99 -21.14
C GLU A 472 18.40 -17.32 -20.87
N GLN A 473 18.61 -16.09 -21.34
CA GLN A 473 19.84 -15.35 -21.08
C GLN A 473 19.98 -14.89 -19.63
N VAL A 474 18.87 -14.52 -18.97
CA VAL A 474 18.88 -14.19 -17.53
C VAL A 474 19.21 -15.43 -16.71
N ILE A 475 18.61 -16.59 -17.03
CA ILE A 475 18.96 -17.88 -16.40
C ILE A 475 20.46 -18.17 -16.60
N LYS A 476 20.95 -18.11 -17.84
CA LYS A 476 22.37 -18.33 -18.15
C LYS A 476 23.29 -17.36 -17.39
N THR A 477 22.87 -16.10 -17.23
CA THR A 477 23.64 -15.10 -16.46
C THR A 477 23.65 -15.39 -14.97
N LEU A 478 22.56 -15.94 -14.42
CA LEU A 478 22.51 -16.41 -13.03
C LEU A 478 23.44 -17.60 -12.83
N GLU A 479 23.45 -18.56 -13.76
CA GLU A 479 24.32 -19.74 -13.75
C GLU A 479 25.81 -19.38 -13.91
N GLU A 480 26.14 -18.47 -14.82
CA GLU A 480 27.50 -17.91 -14.99
C GLU A 480 27.92 -17.08 -13.76
N GLY A 481 26.97 -16.40 -13.09
CA GLY A 481 27.19 -15.56 -11.93
C GLY A 481 27.41 -16.32 -10.62
N SER A 482 26.88 -17.54 -10.49
CA SER A 482 27.22 -18.45 -9.37
C SER A 482 28.71 -18.80 -9.31
N ASN A 483 29.44 -18.70 -10.44
CA ASN A 483 30.89 -18.94 -10.52
C ASN A 483 31.75 -17.71 -10.19
N LEU A 484 31.17 -16.53 -9.94
CA LEU A 484 31.95 -15.33 -9.59
C LEU A 484 32.52 -15.34 -8.16
N SER A 485 32.22 -16.38 -7.37
CA SER A 485 32.85 -16.63 -6.07
C SER A 485 34.19 -17.38 -6.15
N GLU A 486 34.65 -17.80 -7.34
CA GLU A 486 35.92 -18.51 -7.52
C GLU A 486 37.04 -17.67 -8.18
N VAL A 487 36.82 -16.36 -8.41
CA VAL A 487 37.84 -15.47 -9.02
C VAL A 487 38.43 -14.47 -8.00
N GLU A 488 38.64 -14.93 -6.76
CA GLU A 488 39.55 -14.29 -5.80
C GLU A 488 40.61 -15.29 -5.32
N SER A 489 41.55 -15.69 -6.19
CA SER A 489 42.79 -16.35 -5.75
C SER A 489 43.98 -16.31 -6.73
N VAL A 490 44.00 -15.41 -7.72
CA VAL A 490 45.14 -15.31 -8.66
C VAL A 490 45.62 -13.86 -8.84
N THR A 491 45.99 -13.19 -7.74
CA THR A 491 46.89 -12.04 -7.75
C THR A 491 47.68 -11.94 -6.43
N SER A 492 48.34 -13.04 -6.04
CA SER A 492 49.50 -12.93 -5.16
C SER A 492 50.57 -13.91 -5.65
N GLY A 493 51.54 -13.40 -6.42
CA GLY A 493 52.60 -14.22 -6.96
C GLY A 493 53.37 -13.58 -8.11
N GLN A 494 54.52 -13.01 -7.74
CA GLN A 494 55.70 -12.80 -8.59
C GLN A 494 55.68 -11.64 -9.61
N SER A 495 56.32 -10.54 -9.22
CA SER A 495 57.25 -9.83 -10.11
C SER A 495 58.59 -9.64 -9.40
N GLY A 496 59.58 -10.43 -9.82
CA GLY A 496 60.99 -10.23 -9.54
C GLY A 496 61.78 -10.40 -10.83
N LEU A 497 62.88 -9.64 -10.96
CA LEU A 497 63.86 -9.50 -12.07
C LEU A 497 63.45 -8.43 -13.10
N ARG A 498 64.21 -7.35 -13.36
CA ARG A 498 65.63 -7.02 -13.19
C ARG A 498 65.83 -5.63 -12.60
#